data_AF-A0A6C1NG06-F1
#
_entry.id   AF-A0A6C1NG06-F1
#
_cell.length_a   1.000
_cell.length_b   1.000
_cell.length_c   1.000
_cell.angle_alpha   90.00
_cell.angle_beta   90.00
_cell.angle_gamma   90.00
#
_symmetry.space_group_name_H-M   'P 1'
#
loop_
_entity.id
_entity.type
_entity.pdbx_description
1 polymer ?
#
loop_
_entity_poly.entity_id
_entity_poly.type
_entity_poly.pdbx_seq_one_letter_code
_entity_poly.pdbx_strand_id
1 'polypeptide(L)'
;MLFPAWYFMGAFWAGIAFTVIAMILLKRSDSYFDQHMGPHQMHDLGKLTFGFAIFWAYLVFSQYIVIWYGNMPWEMSWIIDRSGEDFGGLSLLVIVLCFLVPFAGLMGRDPKMRSAWLGSVAAIAMVGLWLERWLLIAPTLHEPGTSTLTFWEPLIGLGFLGLFALSVRWFLSTFPVIQIWQPPQEPEMMEREGPSQVPEDGSSREPAGV
;
A
#
# COMPACT_ATOMS: atom_id res chain seq x y z
N MET A 1 -8.98 -22.79 -4.85
CA MET A 1 -9.44 -21.52 -5.45
C MET A 1 -8.79 -20.37 -4.67
N LEU A 2 -8.00 -19.52 -5.34
CA LEU A 2 -7.22 -18.44 -4.70
C LEU A 2 -8.03 -17.16 -4.45
N PHE A 3 -9.31 -17.13 -4.84
CA PHE A 3 -10.15 -15.94 -4.81
C PHE A 3 -10.29 -15.29 -3.41
N PRO A 4 -10.56 -16.02 -2.31
CA PRO A 4 -10.66 -15.40 -0.98
C PRO A 4 -9.34 -14.81 -0.51
N ALA A 5 -8.23 -15.50 -0.78
CA ALA A 5 -6.89 -15.05 -0.42
C ALA A 5 -6.52 -13.77 -1.18
N TRP A 6 -6.86 -13.70 -2.47
CA TRP A 6 -6.66 -12.51 -3.30
C TRP A 6 -7.53 -11.32 -2.85
N TYR A 7 -8.80 -11.56 -2.51
CA TYR A 7 -9.69 -10.51 -1.99
C TYR A 7 -9.17 -9.93 -0.66
N PHE A 8 -8.82 -10.81 0.29
CA PHE A 8 -8.20 -10.45 1.57
C PHE A 8 -6.90 -9.67 1.36
N MET A 9 -6.04 -10.16 0.47
CA MET A 9 -4.75 -9.54 0.19
C MET A 9 -4.92 -8.13 -0.37
N GLY A 10 -5.84 -7.91 -1.31
CA GLY A 10 -6.11 -6.57 -1.82
C GLY A 10 -6.70 -5.63 -0.77
N ALA A 11 -7.49 -6.13 0.19
CA ALA A 11 -7.98 -5.32 1.31
C ALA A 11 -6.84 -4.94 2.27
N PHE A 12 -5.94 -5.88 2.57
CA PHE A 12 -4.74 -5.61 3.37
C PHE A 12 -3.83 -4.59 2.70
N TRP A 13 -3.66 -4.73 1.38
CA TRP A 13 -2.91 -3.81 0.54
C TRP A 13 -3.49 -2.39 0.53
N ALA A 14 -4.82 -2.26 0.43
CA ALA A 14 -5.52 -0.99 0.59
C ALA A 14 -5.28 -0.38 1.98
N GLY A 15 -5.28 -1.20 3.04
CA GLY A 15 -4.97 -0.76 4.40
C GLY A 15 -3.59 -0.11 4.50
N ILE A 16 -2.55 -0.73 3.94
CA ILE A 16 -1.19 -0.17 3.91
C ILE A 16 -1.16 1.16 3.14
N ALA A 17 -1.78 1.21 1.97
CA ALA A 17 -1.85 2.44 1.17
C ALA A 17 -2.56 3.57 1.95
N PHE A 18 -3.64 3.25 2.68
CA PHE A 18 -4.33 4.20 3.53
C PHE A 18 -3.44 4.68 4.69
N THR A 19 -2.70 3.79 5.35
CA THR A 19 -1.76 4.16 6.42
C THR A 19 -0.70 5.14 5.93
N VAL A 20 -0.15 4.93 4.73
CA VAL A 20 0.81 5.85 4.11
C VAL A 20 0.18 7.23 3.88
N ILE A 21 -1.02 7.28 3.33
CA ILE A 21 -1.74 8.54 3.07
C ILE A 21 -2.04 9.25 4.41
N ALA A 22 -2.56 8.53 5.40
CA ALA A 22 -2.85 9.06 6.73
C ALA A 22 -1.59 9.63 7.39
N MET A 23 -0.47 8.91 7.36
CA MET A 23 0.82 9.37 7.88
C MET A 23 1.23 10.72 7.27
N ILE A 24 1.10 10.87 5.95
CA ILE A 24 1.49 12.09 5.24
C ILE A 24 0.55 13.25 5.57
N LEU A 25 -0.76 13.00 5.73
CA LEU A 25 -1.73 14.02 6.12
C LEU A 25 -1.51 14.50 7.56
N LEU A 26 -1.19 13.59 8.49
CA LEU A 26 -0.86 13.93 9.88
C LEU A 26 0.45 14.73 9.95
N LYS A 27 1.48 14.30 9.23
CA LYS A 27 2.78 14.99 9.14
C LYS A 27 2.67 16.41 8.57
N ARG A 28 1.69 16.66 7.70
CA ARG A 28 1.38 18.00 7.17
C ARG A 28 0.58 18.88 8.13
N SER A 29 -0.13 18.28 9.08
CA SER A 29 -1.08 18.99 9.94
C SER A 29 -0.40 19.56 11.19
N ASP A 30 0.60 18.89 11.75
CA ASP A 30 1.31 19.34 12.94
C ASP A 30 2.81 19.05 12.87
N SER A 31 3.63 20.04 13.25
CA SER A 31 5.08 19.90 13.37
C SER A 31 5.49 18.91 14.46
N TYR A 32 4.62 18.63 15.44
CA TYR A 32 4.86 17.61 16.46
C TYR A 32 4.94 16.20 15.87
N PHE A 33 4.09 15.87 14.91
CA PHE A 33 4.13 14.56 14.23
C PHE A 33 5.33 14.44 13.29
N ASP A 34 5.77 15.53 12.67
CA ASP A 34 6.96 15.55 11.80
C ASP A 34 8.23 15.13 12.54
N GLN A 35 8.38 15.54 13.81
CA GLN A 35 9.55 15.20 14.65
C GLN A 35 9.56 13.73 15.10
N HIS A 36 8.40 13.12 15.34
CA HIS A 36 8.29 11.73 15.80
C HIS A 36 8.21 10.73 14.64
N MET A 37 7.82 11.18 13.44
CA MET A 37 7.70 10.35 12.24
C MET A 37 8.94 10.46 11.35
N GLY A 38 10.01 9.80 11.78
CA GLY A 38 11.31 9.80 11.13
C GLY A 38 11.33 9.17 9.74
N PRO A 39 12.39 9.43 8.94
CA PRO A 39 12.55 8.89 7.59
C PRO A 39 12.63 7.36 7.53
N HIS A 40 12.97 6.69 8.63
CA HIS A 40 13.01 5.23 8.74
C HIS A 40 11.63 4.60 8.58
N GLN A 41 10.63 5.09 9.33
CA GLN A 41 9.24 4.61 9.24
C GLN A 41 8.67 4.77 7.83
N MET A 42 9.01 5.88 7.15
CA MET A 42 8.60 6.11 5.77
C MET A 42 9.26 5.12 4.81
N HIS A 43 10.53 4.82 5.03
CA HIS A 43 11.25 3.85 4.23
C HIS A 43 10.69 2.42 4.42
N ASP A 44 10.33 2.05 5.65
CA ASP A 44 9.69 0.78 5.95
C ASP A 44 8.31 0.65 5.32
N LEU A 45 7.48 1.70 5.45
CA LEU A 45 6.19 1.76 4.75
C LEU A 45 6.38 1.68 3.24
N GLY A 46 7.37 2.36 2.66
CA GLY A 46 7.70 2.26 1.25
C GLY A 46 8.15 0.86 0.82
N LYS A 47 8.90 0.13 1.66
CA LYS A 47 9.25 -1.28 1.41
C LYS A 47 8.02 -2.18 1.47
N LEU A 48 7.13 -1.98 2.45
CA LEU A 48 5.86 -2.69 2.55
C LEU A 48 4.97 -2.40 1.34
N THR A 49 4.86 -1.12 0.95
CA THR A 49 4.18 -0.69 -0.28
C THR A 49 4.73 -1.47 -1.48
N PHE A 50 6.02 -1.34 -1.75
CA PHE A 50 6.63 -2.03 -2.89
C PHE A 50 6.44 -3.57 -2.86
N GLY A 51 6.66 -4.21 -1.70
CA GLY A 51 6.57 -5.67 -1.56
C GLY A 51 5.16 -6.21 -1.80
N PHE A 52 4.14 -5.57 -1.23
CA PHE A 52 2.76 -6.02 -1.39
C PHE A 52 2.19 -5.71 -2.78
N ALA A 53 2.68 -4.68 -3.49
CA ALA A 53 2.34 -4.47 -4.89
C ALA A 53 2.81 -5.65 -5.77
N ILE A 54 4.03 -6.14 -5.55
CA ILE A 54 4.56 -7.33 -6.24
C ILE A 54 3.78 -8.57 -5.83
N PHE A 55 3.48 -8.72 -4.54
CA PHE A 55 2.72 -9.86 -4.04
C PHE A 55 1.29 -9.91 -4.61
N TRP A 56 0.62 -8.77 -4.73
CA TRP A 56 -0.67 -8.66 -5.41
C TRP A 56 -0.58 -9.11 -6.87
N ALA A 57 0.43 -8.63 -7.61
CA ALA A 57 0.64 -9.02 -9.01
C ALA A 57 0.92 -10.53 -9.14
N TYR A 58 1.66 -11.10 -8.20
CA TYR A 58 1.89 -12.55 -8.13
C TYR A 58 0.57 -13.32 -7.96
N LEU A 59 -0.32 -12.89 -7.07
CA LEU A 59 -1.61 -13.56 -6.89
C LEU A 59 -2.48 -13.49 -8.15
N VAL A 60 -2.60 -12.30 -8.76
CA VAL A 60 -3.34 -12.13 -10.02
C VAL A 60 -2.76 -13.04 -11.11
N PHE A 61 -1.44 -13.05 -11.28
CA PHE A 61 -0.77 -13.86 -12.29
C PHE A 61 -0.94 -15.37 -12.03
N SER A 62 -0.78 -15.81 -10.78
CA SER A 62 -0.93 -17.22 -10.40
C SER A 62 -2.34 -17.75 -10.65
N GLN A 63 -3.38 -16.92 -10.46
CA GLN A 63 -4.74 -17.28 -10.82
C GLN A 63 -4.93 -17.29 -12.34
N TYR A 64 -4.42 -16.28 -13.03
CA TYR A 64 -4.55 -16.13 -14.47
C TYR A 64 -3.97 -17.34 -15.23
N ILE A 65 -2.74 -17.75 -14.91
CA ILE A 65 -2.06 -18.83 -15.63
C ILE A 65 -2.74 -20.18 -15.41
N VAL A 66 -3.29 -20.44 -14.22
CA VAL A 66 -3.98 -21.70 -13.91
C VAL A 66 -5.28 -21.82 -14.69
N ILE A 67 -6.08 -20.74 -14.74
CA ILE A 67 -7.33 -20.73 -15.53
C ILE A 67 -7.02 -20.84 -17.02
N TRP A 68 -6.01 -20.10 -17.50
CA TRP A 68 -5.60 -20.13 -18.89
C TRP A 68 -5.09 -21.52 -19.32
N TYR A 69 -4.27 -22.16 -18.49
CA TYR A 69 -3.75 -23.50 -18.77
C TYR A 69 -4.80 -24.61 -18.59
N GLY A 70 -5.73 -24.43 -17.64
CA GLY A 70 -6.82 -25.37 -17.41
C GLY A 70 -7.83 -25.44 -18.57
N ASN A 71 -7.98 -24.34 -19.34
CA ASN A 71 -8.83 -24.23 -20.53
C ASN A 71 -10.26 -24.80 -20.36
N MET A 72 -10.81 -24.67 -19.15
CA MET A 72 -12.16 -25.15 -18.83
C MET A 72 -13.19 -24.04 -19.17
N PRO A 73 -14.22 -24.32 -20.00
CA PRO A 73 -15.10 -23.28 -20.53
C PRO A 73 -15.81 -22.41 -19.48
N TRP A 74 -16.20 -23.00 -18.35
CA TRP A 74 -16.94 -22.31 -17.28
C TRP A 74 -16.06 -21.40 -16.40
N GLU A 75 -14.75 -21.64 -16.34
CA GLU A 75 -13.79 -20.79 -15.62
C GLU A 75 -13.19 -19.72 -16.54
N MET A 76 -13.07 -20.04 -17.83
CA MET A 76 -12.51 -19.13 -18.83
C MET A 76 -13.45 -17.96 -19.13
N SER A 77 -14.77 -18.17 -19.08
CA SER A 77 -15.77 -17.08 -19.26
C SER A 77 -15.49 -15.90 -18.32
N TRP A 78 -15.13 -16.17 -17.06
CA TRP A 78 -14.78 -15.14 -16.07
C TRP A 78 -13.58 -14.25 -16.50
N ILE A 79 -12.60 -14.82 -17.21
CA ILE A 79 -11.46 -14.08 -17.75
C ILE A 79 -11.85 -13.35 -19.04
N ILE A 80 -12.62 -13.99 -19.91
CA ILE A 80 -13.06 -13.44 -21.19
C ILE A 80 -13.92 -12.19 -20.96
N ASP A 81 -14.85 -12.23 -20.01
CA ASP A 81 -15.73 -11.10 -19.69
C ASP A 81 -14.95 -9.87 -19.20
N ARG A 82 -13.79 -10.07 -18.57
CA ARG A 82 -12.92 -9.00 -18.06
C ARG A 82 -11.80 -8.58 -19.02
N SER A 83 -11.44 -9.46 -19.95
CA SER A 83 -10.38 -9.21 -20.93
C SER A 83 -10.93 -8.91 -22.33
N GLY A 84 -12.25 -8.93 -22.49
CA GLY A 84 -12.97 -8.61 -23.72
C GLY A 84 -12.94 -7.12 -24.07
N GLU A 85 -13.62 -6.75 -25.15
CA GLU A 85 -13.53 -5.42 -25.75
C GLU A 85 -13.98 -4.28 -24.81
N ASP A 86 -14.97 -4.53 -23.94
CA ASP A 86 -15.53 -3.49 -23.06
C ASP A 86 -14.66 -3.21 -21.81
N PHE A 87 -14.04 -4.25 -21.24
CA PHE A 87 -13.34 -4.18 -19.95
C PHE A 87 -11.83 -4.41 -20.02
N GLY A 88 -11.30 -4.90 -21.15
CA GLY A 88 -9.89 -5.23 -21.30
C GLY A 88 -8.97 -4.03 -21.07
N GLY A 89 -9.35 -2.85 -21.55
CA GLY A 89 -8.62 -1.60 -21.29
C GLY A 89 -8.57 -1.23 -19.80
N LEU A 90 -9.67 -1.43 -19.08
CA LEU A 90 -9.75 -1.16 -17.63
C LEU A 90 -8.96 -2.19 -16.82
N SER A 91 -9.00 -3.46 -17.20
CA SER A 91 -8.18 -4.51 -16.60
C SER A 91 -6.69 -4.22 -16.74
N LEU A 92 -6.23 -3.76 -17.91
CA LEU A 92 -4.85 -3.34 -18.11
C LEU A 92 -4.50 -2.11 -17.27
N LEU A 93 -5.41 -1.13 -17.20
CA LEU A 93 -5.23 0.04 -16.36
C LEU A 93 -5.06 -0.34 -14.88
N VAL A 94 -5.85 -1.28 -14.35
CA VAL A 94 -5.70 -1.78 -12.97
C VAL A 94 -4.30 -2.39 -12.76
N ILE A 95 -3.81 -3.21 -13.69
CA ILE A 95 -2.46 -3.77 -13.62
C ILE A 95 -1.41 -2.64 -13.60
N VAL A 96 -1.58 -1.61 -14.42
CA VAL A 96 -0.67 -0.46 -14.44
C VAL A 96 -0.70 0.29 -13.10
N LEU A 97 -1.88 0.59 -12.55
CA LEU A 97 -2.03 1.37 -11.33
C LEU A 97 -1.61 0.61 -10.07
N CYS A 98 -1.93 -0.68 -9.98
CA CYS A 98 -1.65 -1.52 -8.80
C CYS A 98 -0.24 -2.11 -8.80
N PHE A 99 0.34 -2.39 -9.98
CA PHE A 99 1.66 -3.01 -10.09
C PHE A 99 2.68 -2.09 -10.72
N LEU A 100 2.48 -1.63 -11.96
CA LEU A 100 3.53 -0.93 -12.71
C LEU A 100 3.92 0.41 -12.05
N VAL A 101 2.94 1.18 -11.57
CA VAL A 101 3.20 2.48 -10.92
C VAL A 101 3.92 2.30 -9.58
N PRO A 102 3.47 1.44 -8.64
CA PRO A 102 4.23 1.16 -7.42
C PRO A 102 5.59 0.54 -7.69
N PHE A 103 5.68 -0.35 -8.68
CA PHE A 103 6.93 -1.01 -9.04
C PHE A 103 7.96 -0.01 -9.58
N ALA A 104 7.62 0.74 -10.62
CA ALA A 104 8.53 1.72 -11.22
C ALA A 104 8.77 2.91 -10.30
N GLY A 105 7.73 3.40 -9.61
CA GLY A 105 7.79 4.56 -8.74
C GLY A 105 8.56 4.32 -7.44
N LEU A 106 8.58 3.09 -6.91
CA LEU A 106 9.31 2.71 -5.69
C LEU A 106 10.47 1.74 -5.98
N MET A 107 10.97 1.63 -7.22
CA MET A 107 12.15 0.79 -7.47
C MET A 107 13.41 1.36 -6.81
N GLY A 108 13.55 2.69 -6.81
CA GLY A 108 14.69 3.39 -6.20
C GLY A 108 14.58 3.54 -4.67
N ARG A 109 15.72 3.82 -4.01
CA ARG A 109 15.78 4.16 -2.58
C ARG A 109 15.26 5.57 -2.30
N ASP A 110 15.70 6.57 -3.07
CA ASP A 110 15.36 7.98 -2.85
C ASP A 110 13.85 8.29 -2.94
N PRO A 111 13.09 7.70 -3.89
CA PRO A 111 11.63 7.89 -3.94
C PRO A 111 10.90 7.38 -2.70
N LYS A 112 11.44 6.38 -1.99
CA LYS A 112 10.86 5.84 -0.74
C LYS A 112 11.05 6.76 0.46
N MET A 113 11.99 7.70 0.39
CA MET A 113 12.28 8.65 1.47
C MET A 113 11.56 9.99 1.30
N ARG A 114 11.02 10.28 0.10
CA ARG A 114 10.27 11.52 -0.17
C ARG A 114 8.79 11.36 0.15
N SER A 115 8.32 12.07 1.18
CA SER A 115 6.93 11.98 1.66
C SER A 115 5.89 12.29 0.58
N ALA A 116 6.09 13.33 -0.22
CA ALA A 116 5.14 13.68 -1.28
C ALA A 116 5.06 12.62 -2.38
N TRP A 117 6.19 12.00 -2.74
CA TRP A 117 6.24 10.98 -3.78
C TRP A 117 5.58 9.68 -3.31
N LEU A 118 5.95 9.19 -2.12
CA LEU A 118 5.37 8.00 -1.53
C LEU A 118 3.84 8.13 -1.40
N GLY A 119 3.35 9.29 -0.97
CA GLY A 119 1.91 9.57 -0.89
C GLY A 119 1.21 9.56 -2.23
N SER A 120 1.82 10.13 -3.27
CA SER A 120 1.25 10.12 -4.61
C SER A 120 1.11 8.70 -5.16
N VAL A 121 2.13 7.86 -4.97
CA VAL A 121 2.08 6.46 -5.42
C VAL A 121 1.07 5.65 -4.62
N ALA A 122 1.00 5.84 -3.30
CA ALA A 122 -0.01 5.19 -2.48
C ALA A 122 -1.44 5.62 -2.87
N ALA A 123 -1.66 6.89 -3.20
CA ALA A 123 -2.95 7.37 -3.69
C ALA A 123 -3.32 6.78 -5.05
N ILE A 124 -2.35 6.67 -5.97
CA ILE A 124 -2.57 6.02 -7.27
C ILE A 124 -2.89 4.52 -7.09
N ALA A 125 -2.16 3.83 -6.22
CA ALA A 125 -2.44 2.43 -5.89
C ALA A 125 -3.82 2.26 -5.25
N MET A 126 -4.25 3.19 -4.39
CA MET A 126 -5.59 3.20 -3.80
C MET A 126 -6.70 3.30 -4.85
N VAL A 127 -6.52 4.17 -5.85
CA VAL A 127 -7.47 4.30 -6.97
C VAL A 127 -7.47 3.02 -7.81
N GLY A 128 -6.29 2.43 -8.07
CA GLY A 128 -6.18 1.14 -8.77
C GLY A 128 -6.91 0.02 -8.05
N LEU A 129 -6.77 -0.06 -6.72
CA LEU A 129 -7.46 -1.04 -5.87
C LEU A 129 -8.97 -0.84 -5.87
N TRP A 130 -9.44 0.40 -5.83
CA TRP A 130 -10.86 0.69 -5.96
C TRP A 130 -11.40 0.24 -7.32
N LEU A 131 -10.68 0.54 -8.40
CA LEU A 131 -11.04 0.14 -9.76
C LEU A 131 -11.05 -1.40 -9.91
N GLU A 132 -10.10 -2.09 -9.30
CA GLU A 132 -10.06 -3.56 -9.23
C GLU A 132 -11.32 -4.14 -8.58
N ARG A 133 -11.76 -3.56 -7.44
CA ARG A 133 -12.98 -4.00 -6.76
C ARG A 133 -14.23 -3.73 -7.59
N TRP A 134 -14.25 -2.60 -8.28
CA TRP A 134 -15.35 -2.28 -9.19
C TRP A 134 -15.40 -3.25 -10.38
N LEU A 135 -14.25 -3.59 -10.97
CA LEU A 135 -14.12 -4.53 -12.10
C LEU A 135 -14.47 -5.98 -11.73
N LEU A 136 -14.50 -6.32 -10.43
CA LEU A 136 -15.06 -7.60 -9.98
C LEU A 136 -16.58 -7.67 -10.14
N ILE A 137 -17.28 -6.55 -9.95
CA ILE A 137 -18.75 -6.47 -9.91
C ILE A 137 -19.30 -6.06 -11.27
N ALA A 138 -18.66 -5.11 -11.96
CA ALA A 138 -19.16 -4.50 -13.19
C ALA A 138 -19.59 -5.51 -14.29
N PRO A 139 -18.79 -6.56 -14.62
CA PRO A 139 -19.17 -7.50 -15.69
C PRO A 139 -20.42 -8.32 -15.38
N THR A 140 -20.75 -8.50 -14.09
CA THR A 140 -21.94 -9.27 -13.68
C THR A 140 -23.25 -8.49 -13.80
N LEU A 141 -23.16 -7.17 -13.87
CA LEU A 141 -24.30 -6.26 -13.97
C LEU A 141 -24.43 -5.62 -15.35
N HIS A 142 -23.46 -5.86 -16.24
CA HIS A 142 -23.39 -5.19 -17.53
C HIS A 142 -24.29 -5.86 -18.56
N GLU A 143 -25.26 -5.10 -19.09
CA GLU A 143 -26.01 -5.47 -20.28
C GLU A 143 -25.33 -4.88 -21.53
N PRO A 144 -25.20 -5.64 -22.64
CA PRO A 144 -24.54 -5.17 -23.85
C PRO A 144 -25.13 -3.85 -24.36
N GLY A 145 -24.31 -2.79 -24.44
CA GLY A 145 -24.69 -1.47 -24.97
C GLY A 145 -24.85 -0.35 -23.94
N THR A 146 -24.57 -0.60 -22.65
CA THR A 146 -24.59 0.43 -21.61
C THR A 146 -23.18 1.04 -21.41
N SER A 147 -23.07 2.29 -20.95
CA SER A 147 -21.77 2.88 -20.61
C SER A 147 -21.06 2.06 -19.54
N THR A 148 -19.81 1.69 -19.77
CA THR A 148 -19.03 0.82 -18.88
C THR A 148 -18.81 1.44 -17.51
N LEU A 149 -18.59 2.76 -17.40
CA LEU A 149 -18.55 3.50 -16.13
C LEU A 149 -19.67 4.53 -16.09
N THR A 150 -20.50 4.47 -15.06
CA THR A 150 -21.55 5.44 -14.78
C THR A 150 -21.06 6.44 -13.73
N PHE A 151 -21.37 7.73 -13.89
CA PHE A 151 -20.92 8.81 -12.99
C PHE A 151 -21.32 8.60 -11.51
N TRP A 152 -22.41 7.87 -11.25
CA TRP A 152 -22.89 7.60 -9.89
C TRP A 152 -21.99 6.64 -9.10
N GLU A 153 -21.30 5.72 -9.77
CA GLU A 153 -20.47 4.70 -9.13
C GLU A 153 -19.25 5.29 -8.39
N PRO A 154 -18.42 6.16 -9.01
CA PRO A 154 -17.35 6.84 -8.28
C PRO A 154 -17.89 7.82 -7.24
N LEU A 155 -19.06 8.42 -7.45
CA LEU A 155 -19.66 9.34 -6.48
C LEU A 155 -20.04 8.62 -5.18
N ILE A 156 -20.68 7.44 -5.29
CA ILE A 156 -21.01 6.61 -4.13
C ILE A 156 -19.74 6.16 -3.43
N GLY A 157 -18.74 5.69 -4.19
CA GLY A 157 -17.43 5.30 -3.65
C GLY A 157 -16.76 6.43 -2.86
N LEU A 158 -16.78 7.65 -3.41
CA LEU A 158 -16.24 8.84 -2.76
C LEU A 158 -17.07 9.24 -1.51
N GLY A 159 -18.39 9.07 -1.55
CA GLY A 159 -19.26 9.27 -0.38
C GLY A 159 -18.90 8.38 0.80
N PHE A 160 -18.74 7.07 0.56
CA PHE A 160 -18.30 6.12 1.59
C PHE A 160 -16.87 6.37 2.06
N LEU A 161 -15.96 6.70 1.14
CA LEU A 161 -14.58 7.08 1.49
C LEU A 161 -14.55 8.32 2.38
N GLY A 162 -15.38 9.33 2.07
CA GLY A 162 -15.53 10.54 2.87
C GLY A 162 -16.08 10.25 4.27
N LEU A 163 -17.12 9.41 4.37
CA LEU A 163 -17.67 8.98 5.66
C LEU A 163 -16.62 8.23 6.51
N PHE A 164 -15.87 7.33 5.88
CA PHE A 164 -14.77 6.61 6.53
C PHE A 164 -13.68 7.57 7.01
N ALA A 165 -13.24 8.50 6.16
CA ALA A 165 -12.23 9.49 6.52
C ALA A 165 -12.70 10.41 7.67
N LEU A 166 -13.98 10.79 7.70
CA LEU A 166 -14.57 11.54 8.81
C LEU A 166 -14.59 10.71 10.10
N SER A 167 -14.95 9.43 10.02
CA SER A 167 -14.92 8.52 11.17
C SER A 167 -13.51 8.37 11.74
N VAL A 168 -12.50 8.16 10.88
CA VAL A 168 -11.09 8.10 11.28
C VAL A 168 -10.65 9.43 11.89
N ARG A 169 -10.95 10.55 11.24
CA ARG A 169 -10.61 11.88 11.76
C ARG A 169 -11.24 12.12 13.14
N TRP A 170 -12.51 11.76 13.31
CA TRP A 170 -13.21 11.89 14.58
C TRP A 170 -12.55 11.04 15.67
N PHE A 171 -12.18 9.79 15.35
CA PHE A 171 -11.43 8.91 16.25
C PHE A 171 -10.08 9.51 16.66
N LEU A 172 -9.28 9.97 15.68
CA LEU A 172 -7.96 10.58 15.94
C LEU A 172 -8.04 11.93 16.68
N SER A 173 -9.18 12.62 16.61
CA SER A 173 -9.41 13.85 17.41
C SER A 173 -9.87 13.56 18.84
N THR A 174 -10.43 12.37 19.08
CA THR A 174 -10.93 11.96 20.40
C THR A 174 -9.85 11.28 21.22
N PHE A 175 -8.94 10.53 20.58
CA PHE A 175 -7.89 9.78 21.24
C PHE A 175 -6.48 10.29 20.87
N PRO A 176 -5.53 10.38 21.81
CA PRO A 176 -4.16 10.77 21.51
C PRO A 176 -3.51 9.75 20.57
N VAL A 177 -3.04 10.22 19.42
CA VAL A 177 -2.42 9.40 18.35
C VAL A 177 -1.13 8.72 18.84
N ILE A 178 -0.38 9.39 19.70
CA ILE A 178 0.89 8.88 20.25
C ILE A 178 0.64 8.38 21.66
N GLN A 179 1.12 7.16 21.95
CA GLN A 179 1.09 6.60 23.28
C GLN A 179 2.18 7.23 24.15
N ILE A 180 1.81 8.23 24.94
CA ILE A 180 2.72 8.98 25.83
C ILE A 180 3.38 8.07 26.89
N TRP A 181 2.77 6.92 27.20
CA TRP A 181 3.26 5.97 28.20
C TRP A 181 4.37 5.03 27.72
N GLN A 182 4.55 4.89 26.40
CA GLN A 182 5.71 4.15 25.91
C GLN A 182 6.94 5.04 26.10
N PRO A 183 8.01 4.55 26.76
CA PRO A 183 9.25 5.31 26.82
C PRO A 183 9.63 5.67 25.38
N PRO A 184 10.06 6.93 25.12
CA PRO A 184 10.50 7.34 23.79
C PRO A 184 11.44 6.26 23.25
N GLN A 185 11.12 5.69 22.08
CA GLN A 185 12.01 4.69 21.48
C GLN A 185 13.39 5.32 21.42
N GLU A 186 14.36 4.64 22.04
CA GLU A 186 15.71 5.18 22.20
C GLU A 186 16.20 5.69 20.84
N PRO A 187 16.76 6.91 20.78
CA PRO A 187 17.30 7.46 19.54
C PRO A 187 18.33 6.52 18.91
N GLU A 188 18.93 5.61 19.68
CA GLU A 188 19.80 4.51 19.20
C GLU A 188 19.12 3.55 18.21
N MET A 189 17.81 3.34 18.30
CA MET A 189 17.03 2.58 17.28
C MET A 189 16.65 3.41 16.05
N MET A 190 16.76 4.75 16.15
CA MET A 190 16.58 5.67 15.03
C MET A 190 17.92 6.07 14.38
N GLU A 191 19.04 5.84 15.07
CA GLU A 191 20.39 6.13 14.64
C GLU A 191 20.96 4.97 13.81
N ARG A 192 21.85 5.33 12.90
CA ARG A 192 22.33 4.47 11.81
C ARG A 192 22.87 3.14 12.34
N GLU A 193 22.40 2.01 11.78
CA GLU A 193 23.26 0.82 11.58
C GLU A 193 24.38 1.19 10.58
N GLY A 194 25.30 2.05 11.03
CA GLY A 194 26.66 2.13 10.53
C GLY A 194 27.48 1.05 11.24
N PRO A 195 28.54 0.53 10.59
CA PRO A 195 29.19 -0.72 11.00
C PRO A 195 29.59 -0.68 12.47
N SER A 196 29.18 -1.73 13.19
CA SER A 196 29.48 -2.02 14.59
C SER A 196 30.90 -1.63 14.95
N GLN A 197 31.08 -0.47 15.58
CA GLN A 197 32.28 -0.16 16.34
C GLN A 197 32.18 -0.99 17.62
N VAL A 198 32.68 -2.22 17.55
CA VAL A 198 32.97 -3.03 18.74
C VAL A 198 33.95 -2.20 19.57
N PRO A 199 33.66 -1.88 20.84
CA PRO A 199 34.67 -1.31 21.72
C PRO A 199 35.74 -2.39 21.91
N GLU A 200 36.95 -2.16 21.39
CA GLU A 200 38.11 -2.92 21.85
C GLU A 200 38.35 -2.55 23.33
N ASP A 201 37.80 -3.37 24.22
CA ASP A 201 38.24 -3.43 25.60
C ASP A 201 39.67 -4.01 25.63
N GLY A 202 40.63 -3.11 25.63
CA GLY A 202 42.04 -3.38 25.87
C GLY A 202 42.42 -2.99 27.30
N SER A 203 41.87 -3.67 28.29
CA SER A 203 42.50 -3.80 29.61
C SER A 203 43.94 -4.28 29.45
N SER A 204 44.92 -3.42 29.77
CA SER A 204 46.21 -3.77 30.39
C SER A 204 47.13 -2.54 30.46
N ARG A 205 47.21 -1.91 31.64
CA ARG A 205 48.45 -1.36 32.21
C ARG A 205 48.19 -0.90 33.65
N GLU A 206 48.50 -1.82 34.55
CA GLU A 206 48.67 -1.68 35.99
C GLU A 206 49.77 -0.64 36.31
N PRO A 207 49.60 0.26 37.30
CA PRO A 207 50.70 1.00 37.89
C PRO A 207 51.11 0.34 39.22
N ALA A 208 52.24 -0.38 39.22
CA ALA A 208 52.94 -0.81 40.42
C ALA A 208 54.40 -0.34 40.32
N GLY A 209 54.81 0.49 41.26
CA GLY A 209 56.01 1.32 41.18
C GLY A 209 57.36 0.64 41.42
N VAL A 210 58.41 1.39 41.10
CA VAL A 210 59.60 1.69 41.94
C VAL A 210 60.09 3.08 41.49
#